data_AF-A0A6I3JD64-F1
#
_entry.id   AF-A0A6I3JD64-F1
#
_cell.length_a   1.000
_cell.length_b   1.000
_cell.length_c   1.000
_cell.angle_alpha   90.00
_cell.angle_beta   90.00
_cell.angle_gamma   90.00
#
_symmetry.space_group_name_H-M   'P 1'
#
loop_
_entity.id
_entity.type
_entity.pdbx_description
1 polymer ?
#
loop_
_entity_poly.entity_id
_entity_poly.type
_entity_poly.pdbx_seq_one_letter_code
_entity_poly.pdbx_strand_id
1 'polypeptide(L)'
;MSQGNFGQGEATLSRAAGMVSDAHNDFTTLASRLTDQLSALQGKWVGEGGRAFFTLHQTWSEKQRTIVNALNDFEASLNSTEKLNVTTDQESGGGMANLTSRLG
;
A
#
# COMPACT_ATOMS: atom_id res chain seq x y z
N MET A 1 32.34 -3.20 -6.19
CA MET A 1 31.38 -3.94 -7.04
C MET A 1 30.03 -3.98 -6.32
N SER A 2 29.05 -3.18 -6.76
CA SER A 2 27.65 -3.26 -6.28
C SER A 2 26.62 -2.63 -7.24
N GLN A 3 27.04 -2.09 -8.39
CA GLN A 3 26.15 -1.36 -9.32
C GLN A 3 25.01 -2.22 -9.92
N GLY A 4 25.11 -3.56 -9.87
CA GLY A 4 24.07 -4.46 -10.39
C GLY A 4 22.91 -4.74 -9.42
N ASN A 5 23.09 -4.52 -8.11
CA ASN A 5 22.10 -4.93 -7.10
C ASN A 5 21.05 -3.84 -6.81
N PHE A 6 21.42 -2.56 -6.97
CA PHE A 6 20.55 -1.43 -6.60
C PHE A 6 19.46 -1.14 -7.64
N GLY A 7 19.78 -1.12 -8.94
CA GLY A 7 18.78 -0.95 -10.01
C GLY A 7 17.80 -2.13 -10.15
N GLN A 8 18.19 -3.33 -9.70
CA GLN A 8 17.28 -4.48 -9.59
C GLN A 8 16.30 -4.34 -8.40
N GLY A 9 16.73 -3.71 -7.32
CA GLY A 9 15.89 -3.42 -6.15
C GLY A 9 14.83 -2.36 -6.43
N GLU A 10 15.19 -1.29 -7.15
CA GLU A 10 14.31 -0.17 -7.52
C GLU A 10 13.07 -0.65 -8.31
N ALA A 11 13.28 -1.35 -9.43
CA ALA A 11 12.19 -1.92 -10.23
C ALA A 11 11.32 -2.95 -9.48
N THR A 12 11.89 -3.61 -8.47
CA THR A 12 11.18 -4.59 -7.64
C THR A 12 10.27 -3.90 -6.62
N LEU A 13 10.74 -2.81 -6.00
CA LEU A 13 9.95 -2.02 -5.04
C LEU A 13 8.79 -1.32 -5.72
N SER A 14 9.01 -0.70 -6.87
CA SER A 14 7.94 -0.07 -7.67
C SER A 14 6.86 -1.08 -8.08
N ARG A 15 7.27 -2.28 -8.51
CA ARG A 15 6.34 -3.37 -8.82
C ARG A 15 5.56 -3.84 -7.58
N ALA A 16 6.22 -3.92 -6.43
CA ALA A 16 5.56 -4.27 -5.17
C ALA A 16 4.54 -3.21 -4.76
N ALA A 17 4.86 -1.92 -4.88
CA ALA A 17 3.93 -0.82 -4.62
C ALA A 17 2.70 -0.88 -5.54
N GLY A 18 2.91 -1.18 -6.82
CA GLY A 18 1.80 -1.42 -7.77
C GLY A 18 0.87 -2.56 -7.33
N MET A 19 1.42 -3.71 -6.93
CA MET A 19 0.61 -4.84 -6.43
C MET A 19 -0.16 -4.49 -5.15
N VAL A 20 0.41 -3.66 -4.27
CA VAL A 20 -0.25 -3.19 -3.05
C VAL A 20 -1.41 -2.24 -3.39
N SER A 21 -1.20 -1.36 -4.36
CA SER A 21 -2.23 -0.44 -4.85
C SER A 21 -3.40 -1.19 -5.50
N ASP A 22 -3.11 -2.22 -6.30
CA ASP A 22 -4.12 -3.11 -6.89
C ASP A 22 -4.94 -3.82 -5.79
N ALA A 23 -4.25 -4.42 -4.81
CA ALA A 23 -4.90 -5.07 -3.67
C ALA A 23 -5.76 -4.10 -2.85
N HIS A 24 -5.31 -2.85 -2.66
CA HIS A 24 -6.07 -1.81 -1.99
C HIS A 24 -7.37 -1.49 -2.74
N ASN A 25 -7.30 -1.33 -4.07
CA ASN A 25 -8.45 -1.01 -4.91
C ASN A 25 -9.47 -2.17 -4.94
N ASP A 26 -8.98 -3.40 -5.04
CA ASP A 26 -9.80 -4.60 -4.98
C ASP A 26 -10.52 -4.70 -3.64
N PHE A 27 -9.80 -4.54 -2.52
CA PHE A 27 -10.38 -4.66 -1.18
C PHE A 27 -11.43 -3.57 -0.92
N THR A 28 -11.16 -2.35 -1.39
CA THR A 28 -12.11 -1.22 -1.31
C THR A 28 -13.39 -1.53 -2.09
N THR A 29 -13.26 -2.05 -3.32
CA THR A 29 -14.39 -2.41 -4.19
C THR A 29 -15.21 -3.57 -3.63
N LEU A 30 -14.54 -4.60 -3.12
CA LEU A 30 -15.21 -5.81 -2.63
C LEU A 30 -16.08 -5.49 -1.42
N ALA A 31 -15.60 -4.58 -0.59
CA ALA A 31 -16.28 -4.25 0.64
C ALA A 31 -17.29 -3.10 0.48
N SER A 32 -17.14 -2.19 -0.49
CA SER A 32 -18.26 -1.32 -0.89
C SER A 32 -19.45 -2.13 -1.42
N ARG A 33 -19.19 -3.14 -2.27
CA ARG A 33 -20.22 -4.07 -2.76
C ARG A 33 -20.92 -4.80 -1.62
N LEU A 34 -20.16 -5.26 -0.62
CA LEU A 34 -20.76 -5.90 0.55
C LEU A 34 -21.67 -4.90 1.28
N THR A 35 -21.19 -3.70 1.60
CA THR A 35 -22.00 -2.65 2.25
C THR A 35 -23.29 -2.33 1.48
N ASP A 36 -23.23 -2.25 0.16
CA ASP A 36 -24.41 -1.99 -0.69
C ASP A 36 -25.42 -3.14 -0.60
N GLN A 37 -24.96 -4.38 -0.71
CA GLN A 37 -25.79 -5.58 -0.57
C GLN A 37 -26.42 -5.66 0.82
N LEU A 38 -25.66 -5.32 1.87
CA LEU A 38 -26.12 -5.33 3.25
C LEU A 38 -27.19 -4.24 3.48
N SER A 39 -27.00 -3.04 2.93
CA SER A 39 -27.95 -1.93 3.01
C SER A 39 -29.28 -2.26 2.33
N ALA A 40 -29.26 -2.95 1.18
CA ALA A 40 -30.46 -3.40 0.48
C ALA A 40 -31.28 -4.43 1.29
N LEU A 41 -30.64 -5.18 2.19
CA LEU A 41 -31.27 -6.19 3.04
C LEU A 41 -31.73 -5.66 4.40
N GLN A 42 -31.26 -4.47 4.81
CA GLN A 42 -31.54 -3.86 6.11
C GLN A 42 -33.05 -3.77 6.42
N GLY A 43 -33.88 -3.45 5.41
CA GLY A 43 -35.34 -3.39 5.57
C GLY A 43 -36.02 -4.74 5.84
N LYS A 44 -35.33 -5.86 5.61
CA LYS A 44 -35.86 -7.22 5.84
C LYS A 44 -35.52 -7.77 7.23
N TRP A 45 -34.55 -7.19 7.93
CA TRP A 45 -33.97 -7.77 9.14
C TRP A 45 -34.49 -7.02 10.36
N VAL A 46 -35.73 -7.33 10.75
CA VAL A 46 -36.41 -6.73 11.91
C VAL A 46 -36.21 -7.62 13.16
N GLY A 47 -36.02 -7.02 14.34
CA GLY A 47 -35.85 -7.74 15.61
C GLY A 47 -34.39 -8.05 15.95
N GLU A 48 -34.12 -9.13 16.70
CA GLU A 48 -32.78 -9.47 17.18
C GLU A 48 -31.78 -9.76 16.04
N GLY A 49 -32.22 -10.36 14.93
CA GLY A 49 -31.35 -10.62 13.77
C GLY A 49 -30.82 -9.32 13.13
N GLY A 50 -31.60 -8.24 13.17
CA GLY A 50 -31.17 -6.93 12.70
C GLY A 50 -30.06 -6.31 13.57
N ARG A 51 -30.09 -6.54 14.88
CA ARG A 51 -29.05 -6.06 15.81
C ARG A 51 -27.73 -6.78 15.60
N ALA A 52 -27.75 -8.12 15.54
CA ALA A 52 -26.56 -8.92 15.30
C ALA A 52 -25.89 -8.53 13.96
N PHE A 53 -26.70 -8.25 12.94
CA PHE A 53 -26.21 -7.78 11.65
C PHE A 53 -25.62 -6.40 11.67
N PHE A 54 -26.25 -5.45 12.35
CA PHE A 54 -25.71 -4.10 12.49
C PHE A 54 -24.33 -4.14 13.15
N THR A 55 -24.16 -4.95 14.20
CA THR A 55 -22.87 -5.18 14.85
C THR A 55 -21.85 -5.82 13.91
N LEU A 56 -22.26 -6.82 13.12
CA LEU A 56 -21.38 -7.43 12.10
C LEU A 56 -20.94 -6.40 11.05
N HIS A 57 -21.88 -5.60 10.53
CA HIS A 57 -21.62 -4.58 9.52
C HIS A 57 -20.65 -3.50 10.04
N GLN A 58 -20.87 -3.03 11.26
CA GLN A 58 -19.97 -2.06 11.89
C GLN A 58 -18.57 -2.65 12.08
N THR A 59 -18.48 -3.86 12.64
CA THR A 59 -17.19 -4.54 12.84
C THR A 59 -16.48 -4.76 11.51
N TRP A 60 -17.19 -5.20 10.48
CA TRP A 60 -16.65 -5.37 9.13
C TRP A 60 -16.09 -4.06 8.57
N SER A 61 -16.87 -2.98 8.65
CA SER A 61 -16.46 -1.66 8.17
C SER A 61 -15.20 -1.15 8.87
N GLU A 62 -15.12 -1.33 10.19
CA GLU A 62 -13.94 -0.97 10.98
C GLU A 62 -12.71 -1.79 10.56
N LYS A 63 -12.83 -3.12 10.48
CA LYS A 63 -11.73 -4.01 10.08
C LYS A 63 -11.24 -3.72 8.67
N GLN A 64 -12.16 -3.47 7.74
CA GLN A 64 -11.83 -3.11 6.38
C GLN A 64 -11.02 -1.79 6.34
N ARG A 65 -11.46 -0.76 7.07
CA ARG A 65 -10.75 0.52 7.14
C ARG A 65 -9.33 0.33 7.68
N THR A 66 -9.13 -0.53 8.67
CA THR A 66 -7.80 -0.86 9.18
C THR A 66 -6.91 -1.48 8.10
N ILE A 67 -7.42 -2.46 7.34
CA ILE A 67 -6.65 -3.14 6.29
C ILE A 67 -6.28 -2.15 5.18
N VAL A 68 -7.25 -1.37 4.71
CA VAL A 68 -7.06 -0.35 3.66
C VAL A 68 -6.01 0.68 4.08
N ASN A 69 -6.06 1.17 5.31
CA ASN A 69 -5.06 2.10 5.81
C ASN A 69 -3.66 1.47 5.88
N ALA A 70 -3.57 0.22 6.35
CA ALA A 70 -2.29 -0.49 6.40
C ALA A 70 -1.68 -0.71 5.01
N LEU A 71 -2.50 -0.98 3.99
CA LEU A 71 -2.05 -1.08 2.60
C LEU A 71 -1.53 0.27 2.08
N ASN A 72 -2.23 1.37 2.37
CA ASN A 72 -1.78 2.72 2.00
C ASN A 72 -0.45 3.10 2.68
N ASP A 73 -0.31 2.82 3.99
CA ASP A 73 0.92 3.10 4.73
C ASP A 73 2.09 2.25 4.21
N PHE A 74 1.81 0.99 3.83
CA PHE A 74 2.82 0.12 3.24
C PHE A 74 3.26 0.59 1.85
N GLU A 75 2.32 0.98 0.98
CA GLU A 75 2.63 1.58 -0.32
C GLU A 75 3.49 2.84 -0.17
N ALA A 76 3.11 3.74 0.74
CA ALA A 76 3.87 4.96 1.03
C ALA A 76 5.30 4.64 1.53
N SER A 77 5.45 3.59 2.33
CA SER A 77 6.75 3.14 2.83
C SER A 77 7.64 2.57 1.73
N LEU A 78 7.07 1.82 0.79
CA LEU A 78 7.78 1.29 -0.38
C LEU A 78 8.27 2.42 -1.29
N ASN A 79 7.39 3.35 -1.64
CA ASN A 79 7.72 4.52 -2.48
C ASN A 79 8.78 5.42 -1.82
N SER A 80 8.70 5.61 -0.50
CA SER A 80 9.68 6.38 0.26
C SER A 80 11.06 5.71 0.25
N THR A 81 11.09 4.39 0.46
CA THR A 81 12.32 3.59 0.45
C THR A 81 12.99 3.62 -0.92
N GLU A 82 12.21 3.50 -1.99
CA GLU A 82 12.71 3.62 -3.37
C GLU A 82 13.36 4.98 -3.61
N LYS A 83 12.67 6.08 -3.26
CA LYS A 83 13.21 7.44 -3.40
C LYS A 83 14.50 7.66 -2.59
N LEU A 84 14.58 7.10 -1.38
CA LEU A 84 15.78 7.18 -0.54
C LEU A 84 16.96 6.41 -1.16
N ASN A 85 16.72 5.23 -1.74
CA ASN A 85 17.75 4.47 -2.44
C ASN A 85 18.31 5.27 -3.63
N VAL A 86 17.44 5.87 -4.45
CA VAL A 86 17.86 6.71 -5.60
C VAL A 86 18.70 7.91 -5.15
N THR A 87 18.26 8.60 -4.10
CA THR A 87 18.95 9.79 -3.58
C THR A 87 20.34 9.41 -3.05
N THR A 88 20.43 8.34 -2.28
CA THR A 88 21.69 7.82 -1.71
C THR A 88 22.67 7.40 -2.80
N ASP A 89 22.17 6.80 -3.89
CA ASP A 89 22.98 6.42 -5.05
C ASP A 89 23.55 7.64 -5.79
N GLN A 90 22.73 8.67 -6.02
CA GLN A 90 23.17 9.91 -6.67
C GLN A 90 24.25 10.63 -5.86
N GLU A 91 24.08 10.71 -4.54
CA GLU A 91 25.06 11.33 -3.63
C GLU A 91 26.39 10.57 -3.61
N SER A 92 26.34 9.23 -3.55
CA SER A 92 27.53 8.37 -3.55
C SER A 92 28.30 8.43 -4.89
N GLY A 93 27.58 8.47 -6.01
CA GLY A 93 28.16 8.61 -7.35
C GLY A 93 28.85 9.96 -7.57
N GLY A 94 28.23 11.06 -7.10
CA GLY A 94 28.79 12.41 -7.19
C GLY A 94 30.06 12.60 -6.35
N GLY A 95 30.10 12.01 -5.15
CA GLY A 95 31.29 12.03 -4.28
C GLY A 95 32.48 11.31 -4.91
N MET A 96 32.25 10.15 -5.52
CA MET A 96 33.29 9.36 -6.18
C MET A 96 33.82 10.05 -7.44
N ALA A 97 32.93 10.60 -8.28
CA ALA A 97 33.32 11.33 -9.49
C ALA A 97 34.17 12.57 -9.17
N ASN A 98 33.82 13.31 -8.11
CA ASN A 98 34.62 14.44 -7.63
C ASN A 98 35.99 14.02 -7.10
N LEU A 99 36.08 12.88 -6.42
CA LEU A 99 37.37 12.37 -5.93
C LEU A 99 38.26 11.92 -7.09
N THR A 100 37.71 11.19 -8.06
CA THR A 100 38.44 10.76 -9.27
C THR A 100 38.90 11.95 -10.11
N SER A 101 38.08 12.99 -10.26
CA SER A 101 38.45 14.22 -10.96
C SER A 101 39.54 15.04 -10.27
N ARG A 102 39.82 14.79 -8.98
CA ARG A 102 40.88 15.46 -8.21
C ARG A 102 42.18 14.65 -8.13
N LEU A 103 42.12 13.36 -8.46
CA LEU A 103 43.24 12.43 -8.42
C LEU A 103 43.81 12.11 -9.82
N GLY A 104 43.13 12.53 -10.89
CA GLY A 104 43.67 12.60 -12.25
C GLY A 104 44.16 14.00 -12.58
#